data_AF-A0AAD9PZ46-F1
#
_entry.id   AF-A0AAD9PZ46-F1
#
_cell.length_a   1.000
_cell.length_b   1.000
_cell.length_c   1.000
_cell.angle_alpha   90.00
_cell.angle_beta   90.00
_cell.angle_gamma   90.00
#
_symmetry.space_group_name_H-M   'P 1'
#
loop_
_entity.id
_entity.type
_entity.pdbx_description
1 polymer ?
#
loop_
_entity_poly.entity_id
_entity_poly.type
_entity_poly.pdbx_seq_one_letter_code
_entity_poly.pdbx_strand_id
1 'polypeptide(L)'
;MSSDDDVMSLDDFSSTDSSSESSESGEFEMVSIVRPYADEPLAHSSDQSEDDENDQDGLSSAILRGRFQDEVPVNDWCACGECAKENLVGALEYRCCQEIAAARQKLSFDGSIEHIKCITKHGDFAPMVNRTVLLQIGPLLKDKNGRGYRRHNGQTENQ
;
A
#
# COMPACT_ATOMS: atom_id res chain seq x y z
N MET A 1 35.51 -11.93 17.95
CA MET A 1 36.24 -11.22 19.02
C MET A 1 36.28 -9.77 18.57
N SER A 2 35.60 -8.77 19.11
CA SER A 2 34.94 -8.47 20.40
C SER A 2 33.85 -7.41 20.09
N SER A 3 32.62 -7.44 20.62
CA SER A 3 32.10 -6.90 21.91
C SER A 3 32.07 -5.37 22.02
N ASP A 4 31.16 -4.88 22.89
CA ASP A 4 30.88 -3.52 23.39
C ASP A 4 29.66 -2.83 22.70
N ASP A 5 28.43 -2.83 23.21
CA ASP A 5 27.78 -2.57 24.53
C ASP A 5 27.45 -1.08 24.82
N ASP A 6 26.14 -0.87 25.05
CA ASP A 6 25.44 0.09 25.91
C ASP A 6 25.64 1.62 25.80
N VAL A 7 24.51 2.35 25.68
CA VAL A 7 24.02 3.26 26.74
C VAL A 7 22.54 3.59 26.54
N MET A 8 21.72 3.25 27.54
CA MET A 8 20.33 3.66 27.71
C MET A 8 20.32 4.88 28.64
N SER A 9 19.74 6.01 28.23
CA SER A 9 19.48 7.14 29.13
C SER A 9 18.05 7.04 29.65
N LEU A 10 17.93 6.76 30.95
CA LEU A 10 16.69 6.82 31.71
C LEU A 10 16.69 8.13 32.49
N ASP A 11 15.69 8.97 32.24
CA ASP A 11 15.47 10.18 33.02
C ASP A 11 14.79 9.84 34.35
N ASP A 12 15.42 10.34 35.40
CA ASP A 12 15.14 10.13 36.82
C ASP A 12 13.88 10.93 37.24
N PHE A 13 12.79 10.21 37.54
CA PHE A 13 11.62 10.78 38.22
C PHE A 13 11.62 10.28 39.66
N SER A 14 11.95 11.17 40.59
CA SER A 14 11.73 10.96 42.01
C SER A 14 10.90 12.12 42.55
N SER A 15 9.60 11.88 42.65
CA SER A 15 8.67 12.72 43.40
C SER A 15 8.86 12.47 44.89
N THR A 16 8.96 13.57 45.60
CA THR A 16 9.17 13.66 47.05
C THR A 16 7.92 13.30 47.84
N ASP A 17 8.19 12.62 48.96
CA ASP A 17 7.51 12.72 50.25
C ASP A 17 6.13 12.06 50.40
N SER A 18 6.06 11.00 51.21
CA SER A 18 5.67 11.11 52.63
C SER A 18 5.40 9.70 53.17
N SER A 19 6.20 9.26 54.14
CA SER A 19 5.95 8.04 54.91
C SER A 19 4.88 8.30 55.97
N SER A 20 3.94 7.38 56.15
CA SER A 20 3.37 7.04 57.46
C SER A 20 2.65 5.70 57.37
N GLU A 21 3.12 4.76 58.17
CA GLU A 21 2.48 3.48 58.47
C GLU A 21 1.37 3.67 59.52
N SER A 22 0.46 2.69 59.62
CA SER A 22 -0.05 2.11 60.88
C SER A 22 -1.42 1.42 60.69
N SER A 23 -1.33 0.09 60.70
CA SER A 23 -2.18 -0.95 61.34
C SER A 23 -3.67 -0.78 61.68
N GLU A 24 -4.42 -1.78 61.20
CA GLU A 24 -5.47 -2.60 61.86
C GLU A 24 -6.99 -2.31 61.76
N SER A 25 -7.70 -3.45 61.65
CA SER A 25 -9.10 -3.81 61.95
C SER A 25 -10.30 -3.19 61.21
N GLY A 26 -11.09 -4.08 60.60
CA GLY A 26 -12.46 -3.82 60.14
C GLY A 26 -12.82 -4.67 58.93
N GLU A 27 -13.52 -5.78 59.15
CA GLU A 27 -14.23 -6.52 58.11
C GLU A 27 -15.22 -5.58 57.40
N PHE A 28 -14.86 -5.09 56.22
CA PHE A 28 -15.79 -4.41 55.34
C PHE A 28 -16.09 -5.34 54.16
N GLU A 29 -17.34 -5.73 54.04
CA GLU A 29 -17.83 -6.46 52.89
C GLU A 29 -17.86 -5.49 51.69
N MET A 30 -16.73 -5.40 50.98
CA MET A 30 -16.64 -4.66 49.72
C MET A 30 -17.39 -5.46 48.65
N VAL A 31 -18.70 -5.24 48.53
CA VAL A 31 -19.43 -5.68 47.34
C VAL A 31 -19.01 -4.75 46.20
N SER A 32 -17.86 -5.05 45.61
CA SER A 32 -17.38 -4.43 44.39
C SER A 32 -18.30 -4.86 43.26
N ILE A 33 -19.22 -3.98 42.85
CA ILE A 33 -19.91 -4.12 41.58
C ILE A 33 -18.88 -3.79 40.50
N VAL A 34 -18.10 -4.80 40.13
CA VAL A 34 -17.20 -4.73 38.98
C VAL A 34 -18.08 -4.52 37.76
N ARG A 35 -18.03 -3.33 37.18
CA ARG A 35 -18.66 -3.06 35.88
C ARG A 35 -17.71 -3.62 34.82
N PRO A 36 -18.11 -4.66 34.07
CA PRO A 36 -17.28 -5.16 32.98
C PRO A 36 -16.93 -4.01 32.04
N TYR A 37 -15.67 -3.95 31.59
CA TYR A 37 -15.16 -2.95 30.65
C TYR A 37 -15.01 -1.51 31.19
N ALA A 38 -15.22 -1.25 32.49
CA ALA A 38 -15.13 0.11 33.03
C ALA A 38 -13.69 0.64 33.16
N ASP A 39 -12.73 -0.25 33.38
CA ASP A 39 -11.30 0.08 33.51
C ASP A 39 -10.52 -0.22 32.21
N GLU A 40 -11.23 -0.56 31.14
CA GLU A 40 -10.58 -0.73 29.85
C GLU A 40 -10.25 0.66 29.28
N PRO A 41 -9.00 0.89 28.86
CA PRO A 41 -8.62 2.14 28.21
C PRO A 41 -9.50 2.31 26.96
N LEU A 42 -10.13 3.48 26.84
CA LEU A 42 -10.84 3.85 25.61
C LEU A 42 -9.88 3.68 24.44
N ALA A 43 -10.32 2.95 23.41
CA ALA A 43 -9.53 2.77 22.20
C ALA A 43 -9.06 4.16 21.72
N HIS A 44 -7.74 4.30 21.58
CA HIS A 44 -7.15 5.56 21.16
C HIS A 44 -7.68 5.87 19.75
N SER A 45 -8.18 7.08 19.52
CA SER A 45 -8.72 7.48 18.22
C SER A 45 -7.67 7.50 17.09
N SER A 46 -6.42 7.09 17.35
CA SER A 46 -5.42 6.82 16.31
C SER A 46 -5.76 5.64 15.41
N ASP A 47 -6.71 4.79 15.80
CA ASP A 47 -7.27 3.81 14.86
C ASP A 47 -8.09 4.47 13.72
N GLN A 48 -8.21 5.82 13.72
CA GLN A 48 -8.77 6.61 12.62
C GLN A 48 -7.70 7.30 11.75
N SER A 49 -6.46 6.83 11.71
CA SER A 49 -5.40 7.52 10.94
C SER A 49 -4.50 6.64 10.07
N GLU A 50 -5.05 5.65 9.35
CA GLU A 50 -4.25 4.84 8.40
C GLU A 50 -4.90 4.64 6.99
N ASP A 51 -5.90 5.43 6.60
CA ASP A 51 -6.61 5.20 5.32
C ASP A 51 -6.12 6.03 4.11
N ASP A 52 -5.10 6.88 4.28
CA ASP A 52 -4.58 7.77 3.21
C ASP A 52 -3.20 7.36 2.67
N GLU A 53 -2.85 6.07 2.66
CA GLU A 53 -1.68 5.59 1.92
C GLU A 53 -1.99 5.49 0.43
N ASN A 54 -1.97 6.64 -0.25
CA ASN A 54 -1.97 6.67 -1.70
C ASN A 54 -0.73 5.96 -2.25
N ASP A 55 -0.91 5.19 -3.32
CA ASP A 55 0.19 4.52 -4.00
C ASP A 55 1.08 5.50 -4.77
N GLN A 56 2.09 4.97 -5.48
CA GLN A 56 3.06 5.76 -6.24
C GLN A 56 2.45 6.65 -7.33
N ASP A 57 1.23 6.36 -7.79
CA ASP A 57 0.53 7.24 -8.73
C ASP A 57 -0.66 7.98 -8.10
N GLY A 58 -0.73 8.02 -6.77
CA GLY A 58 -1.71 8.84 -6.05
C GLY A 58 -3.10 8.22 -5.94
N LEU A 59 -3.26 6.90 -6.08
CA LEU A 59 -4.55 6.22 -5.86
C LEU A 59 -4.56 5.52 -4.50
N SER A 60 -5.65 5.71 -3.74
CA SER A 60 -5.84 4.99 -2.49
C SER A 60 -6.24 3.53 -2.74
N SER A 61 -5.87 2.65 -1.80
CA SER A 61 -6.22 1.23 -1.83
C SER A 61 -7.73 1.00 -1.86
N ALA A 62 -8.51 1.86 -1.18
CA ALA A 62 -9.97 1.82 -1.16
C ALA A 62 -10.59 2.04 -2.56
N ILE A 63 -10.09 3.02 -3.33
CA ILE A 63 -10.57 3.29 -4.70
C ILE A 63 -10.36 2.07 -5.60
N LEU A 64 -9.16 1.50 -5.56
CA LEU A 64 -8.80 0.34 -6.38
C LEU A 64 -9.62 -0.90 -5.99
N ARG A 65 -9.88 -1.09 -4.69
CA ARG A 65 -10.74 -2.18 -4.20
C ARG A 65 -12.19 -2.00 -4.65
N GLY A 66 -12.76 -0.80 -4.58
CA GLY A 66 -14.13 -0.55 -5.04
C GLY A 66 -14.30 -0.83 -6.53
N ARG A 67 -13.32 -0.44 -7.36
CA ARG A 67 -13.30 -0.79 -8.80
C ARG A 67 -13.20 -2.30 -9.03
N PHE A 68 -12.36 -2.99 -8.27
CA PHE A 68 -12.20 -4.46 -8.33
C PHE A 68 -13.47 -5.21 -7.93
N GLN A 69 -14.23 -4.67 -6.97
CA GLN A 69 -15.51 -5.22 -6.51
C GLN A 69 -16.70 -4.81 -7.38
N ASP A 70 -16.44 -4.21 -8.55
CA ASP A 70 -17.45 -3.72 -9.49
C ASP A 70 -18.41 -2.64 -8.92
N GLU A 71 -18.03 -1.98 -7.82
CA GLU A 71 -18.79 -0.86 -7.25
C GLU A 71 -18.74 0.38 -8.15
N VAL A 72 -17.67 0.51 -8.94
CA VAL A 72 -17.45 1.60 -9.89
C VAL A 72 -17.28 1.02 -11.31
N PRO A 73 -18.16 1.34 -12.27
CA PRO A 73 -18.06 0.82 -13.63
C PRO A 73 -16.87 1.45 -14.37
N VAL A 74 -16.36 0.76 -15.40
CA VAL A 74 -15.17 1.18 -16.17
C VAL A 74 -15.33 2.57 -16.75
N ASN A 75 -16.52 2.91 -17.23
CA ASN A 75 -16.79 4.21 -17.83
C ASN A 75 -16.59 5.39 -16.86
N ASP A 76 -16.68 5.15 -15.55
CA ASP A 76 -16.58 6.19 -14.53
C ASP A 76 -15.13 6.47 -14.14
N TRP A 77 -14.22 5.51 -14.32
CA TRP A 77 -12.79 5.68 -14.00
C TRP A 77 -11.86 5.67 -15.22
N CYS A 78 -12.32 5.19 -16.38
CA CYS A 78 -11.53 5.17 -17.61
C CYS A 78 -11.57 6.53 -18.31
N ALA A 79 -10.53 7.33 -18.13
CA ALA A 79 -10.39 8.61 -18.84
C ALA A 79 -9.88 8.46 -20.30
N CYS A 80 -9.23 7.34 -20.64
CA CYS A 80 -8.64 7.14 -21.97
C CYS A 80 -9.59 6.50 -23.00
N GLY A 81 -10.68 5.88 -22.55
CA GLY A 81 -11.69 5.23 -23.39
C GLY A 81 -11.36 3.81 -23.88
N GLU A 82 -10.25 3.22 -23.43
CA GLU A 82 -9.73 1.94 -23.97
C GLU A 82 -9.45 0.88 -22.87
N CYS A 83 -9.87 1.12 -21.62
CA CYS A 83 -9.70 0.15 -20.53
C CYS A 83 -10.76 -0.97 -20.60
N ALA A 84 -10.39 -2.18 -20.18
CA ALA A 84 -11.27 -3.34 -20.10
C ALA A 84 -10.97 -4.17 -18.85
N LYS A 85 -11.97 -4.91 -18.35
CA LYS A 85 -11.87 -5.72 -17.10
C LYS A 85 -11.61 -7.21 -17.33
N GLU A 86 -11.76 -7.71 -18.55
CA GLU A 86 -11.83 -9.14 -18.86
C GLU A 86 -10.61 -9.95 -18.37
N ASN A 87 -9.44 -9.33 -18.33
CA ASN A 87 -8.18 -9.98 -17.96
C ASN A 87 -7.57 -9.42 -16.66
N LEU A 88 -8.30 -8.60 -15.90
CA LEU A 88 -7.81 -8.04 -14.64
C LEU A 88 -8.03 -9.03 -13.49
N VAL A 89 -6.97 -9.41 -12.80
CA VAL A 89 -6.93 -10.39 -11.71
C VAL A 89 -6.81 -9.71 -10.35
N GLY A 90 -6.14 -8.56 -10.28
CA GLY A 90 -5.85 -7.86 -9.02
C GLY A 90 -6.41 -6.44 -8.96
N ALA A 91 -6.72 -5.96 -7.75
CA ALA A 91 -7.22 -4.59 -7.56
C ALA A 91 -6.27 -3.50 -8.07
N LEU A 92 -4.96 -3.74 -7.98
CA LEU A 92 -3.93 -2.84 -8.50
C LEU A 92 -3.98 -2.68 -10.03
N GLU A 93 -4.67 -3.55 -10.75
CA GLU A 93 -4.77 -3.50 -12.21
C GLU A 93 -5.94 -2.62 -12.70
N TYR A 94 -6.84 -2.20 -11.80
CA TYR A 94 -8.01 -1.36 -12.10
C TYR A 94 -7.63 0.12 -12.22
N ARG A 95 -6.65 0.40 -13.11
CA ARG A 95 -6.03 1.71 -13.32
C ARG A 95 -6.17 2.15 -14.77
N CYS A 96 -6.47 3.42 -14.98
CA CYS A 96 -6.40 4.03 -16.30
C CYS A 96 -4.96 4.46 -16.61
N CYS A 97 -4.53 4.38 -17.87
CA CYS A 97 -3.20 4.87 -18.26
C CYS A 97 -3.00 6.38 -18.02
N GLN A 98 -4.09 7.14 -17.83
CA GLN A 98 -4.04 8.55 -17.43
C GLN A 98 -3.78 8.76 -15.94
N GLU A 99 -4.02 7.74 -15.12
CA GLU A 99 -3.75 7.76 -13.67
C GLU A 99 -2.34 7.28 -13.34
N ILE A 100 -1.67 6.57 -14.28
CA ILE A 100 -0.30 6.09 -14.10
C ILE A 100 0.66 7.23 -14.40
N ALA A 101 1.44 7.67 -13.41
CA ALA A 101 2.29 8.86 -13.49
C ALA A 101 3.31 8.74 -14.63
N ALA A 102 3.98 7.59 -14.75
CA ALA A 102 4.97 7.35 -15.80
C ALA A 102 4.37 7.41 -17.22
N ALA A 103 3.16 6.85 -17.41
CA ALA A 103 2.49 6.87 -18.71
C ALA A 103 2.05 8.30 -19.08
N ARG A 104 1.49 9.04 -18.12
CA ARG A 104 1.10 10.45 -18.31
C ARG A 104 2.29 11.35 -18.56
N GLN A 105 3.41 11.13 -17.85
CA GLN A 105 4.66 11.84 -18.09
C GLN A 105 5.20 11.60 -19.50
N LYS A 106 5.16 10.36 -19.99
CA LYS A 106 5.60 10.04 -21.37
C LYS A 106 4.79 10.84 -22.40
N LEU A 107 3.46 10.85 -22.28
CA LEU A 107 2.59 11.62 -23.18
C LEU A 107 2.79 13.15 -23.06
N SER A 108 3.11 13.63 -21.87
CA SER A 108 3.33 15.07 -21.63
C SER A 108 4.68 15.55 -22.16
N PHE A 109 5.70 14.70 -22.07
CA PHE A 109 7.08 15.04 -22.41
C PHE A 109 7.28 15.28 -23.92
N ASP A 110 6.67 14.45 -24.77
CA ASP A 110 6.78 14.58 -26.23
C ASP A 110 5.59 15.29 -26.88
N GLY A 111 4.69 15.88 -26.07
CA GLY A 111 3.52 16.63 -26.55
C GLY A 111 2.37 15.76 -27.06
N SER A 112 2.52 14.43 -27.06
CA SER A 112 1.49 13.51 -27.54
C SER A 112 0.16 13.62 -26.79
N ILE A 113 0.17 14.13 -25.55
CA ILE A 113 -1.03 14.33 -24.73
C ILE A 113 -2.11 15.20 -25.42
N GLU A 114 -1.73 16.07 -26.36
CA GLU A 114 -2.67 16.92 -27.12
C GLU A 114 -3.50 16.15 -28.15
N HIS A 115 -3.00 15.01 -28.63
CA HIS A 115 -3.59 14.26 -29.73
C HIS A 115 -3.90 12.80 -29.38
N ILE A 116 -3.29 12.28 -28.30
CA ILE A 116 -3.37 10.89 -27.88
C ILE A 116 -3.87 10.83 -26.44
N LYS A 117 -5.02 10.18 -26.25
CA LYS A 117 -5.62 9.96 -24.93
C LYS A 117 -5.24 8.63 -24.29
N CYS A 118 -4.78 7.65 -25.07
CA CYS A 118 -4.41 6.34 -24.55
C CYS A 118 -2.97 6.01 -24.91
N ILE A 119 -2.17 5.61 -23.92
CA ILE A 119 -0.75 5.27 -24.10
C ILE A 119 -0.54 4.17 -25.15
N THR A 120 -1.52 3.29 -25.37
CA THR A 120 -1.42 2.21 -26.36
C THR A 120 -1.43 2.71 -27.80
N LYS A 121 -1.93 3.94 -28.05
CA LYS A 121 -1.89 4.59 -29.36
C LYS A 121 -0.59 5.37 -29.60
N HIS A 122 0.27 5.48 -28.60
CA HIS A 122 1.57 6.13 -28.73
C HIS A 122 2.47 5.35 -29.70
N GLY A 123 3.25 6.04 -30.53
CA GLY A 123 4.11 5.40 -31.54
C GLY A 123 5.12 4.40 -30.94
N ASP A 124 5.66 4.72 -29.77
CA ASP A 124 6.61 3.85 -29.06
C ASP A 124 5.96 2.61 -28.43
N PHE A 125 4.63 2.51 -28.36
CA PHE A 125 3.97 1.36 -27.72
C PHE A 125 4.16 0.07 -28.53
N ALA A 126 4.01 0.14 -29.87
CA ALA A 126 4.07 -1.04 -30.73
C ALA A 126 5.43 -1.77 -30.68
N PRO A 127 6.59 -1.08 -30.71
CA PRO A 127 7.88 -1.72 -30.48
C PRO A 127 8.02 -2.40 -29.10
N MET A 128 7.44 -1.81 -28.04
CA MET A 128 7.56 -2.36 -26.68
C MET A 128 6.80 -3.68 -26.50
N VAL A 129 5.70 -3.88 -27.22
CA VAL A 129 4.91 -5.13 -27.18
C VAL A 129 5.30 -6.13 -28.26
N ASN A 130 6.32 -5.82 -29.06
CA ASN A 130 6.76 -6.70 -30.12
C ASN A 130 7.34 -8.00 -29.53
N ARG A 131 6.79 -9.15 -29.93
CA ARG A 131 7.19 -10.48 -29.44
C ARG A 131 8.70 -10.73 -29.57
N THR A 132 9.29 -10.40 -30.72
CA THR A 132 10.72 -10.64 -30.97
C THR A 132 11.57 -9.77 -30.05
N VAL A 133 11.19 -8.50 -29.87
CA VAL A 133 11.85 -7.59 -28.93
C VAL A 133 11.79 -8.17 -27.52
N LEU A 134 10.60 -8.54 -27.04
CA LEU A 134 10.40 -9.09 -25.70
C LEU A 134 11.18 -10.39 -25.45
N LEU A 135 11.25 -11.29 -26.44
CA LEU A 135 12.04 -12.53 -26.34
C LEU A 135 13.55 -12.25 -26.25
N GLN A 136 14.04 -11.23 -26.94
CA GLN A 136 15.45 -10.85 -26.92
C GLN A 136 15.83 -10.12 -25.63
N ILE A 137 14.98 -9.20 -25.15
CA ILE A 137 15.27 -8.39 -23.96
C ILE A 137 14.91 -9.10 -22.66
N GLY A 138 13.95 -10.02 -22.65
CA GLY A 138 13.45 -10.70 -21.46
C GLY A 138 14.56 -11.28 -20.55
N PRO A 139 15.57 -11.99 -21.08
CA PRO A 139 16.70 -12.48 -20.29
C PRO A 139 17.56 -11.38 -19.62
N LEU A 140 17.54 -10.16 -20.18
CA LEU A 140 18.31 -9.01 -19.69
C LEU A 140 17.57 -8.28 -18.56
N LEU A 141 16.24 -8.36 -18.51
CA LEU A 141 15.43 -7.71 -17.48
C LEU A 141 15.70 -8.31 -16.09
N LYS A 142 15.85 -7.43 -15.10
CA LYS A 142 16.08 -7.78 -13.69
C LYS A 142 15.01 -7.14 -12.81
N ASP A 143 14.76 -7.77 -11.66
CA ASP A 143 13.99 -7.16 -10.58
C ASP A 143 14.79 -6.02 -9.91
N LYS A 144 14.15 -5.34 -8.96
CA LYS A 144 14.77 -4.28 -8.15
C LYS A 144 16.01 -4.74 -7.35
N ASN A 145 16.18 -6.05 -7.18
CA ASN A 145 17.30 -6.67 -6.46
C ASN A 145 18.36 -7.24 -7.42
N GLY A 146 18.26 -6.99 -8.73
CA GLY A 146 19.18 -7.50 -9.75
C GLY A 146 18.96 -8.97 -10.14
N ARG A 147 17.90 -9.63 -9.67
CA ARG A 147 17.57 -11.02 -10.00
C ARG A 147 16.83 -11.10 -11.33
N GLY A 148 17.19 -12.07 -12.16
CA GLY A 148 16.48 -12.33 -13.42
C GLY A 148 15.08 -12.90 -13.16
N TYR A 149 14.10 -12.47 -13.95
CA TYR A 149 12.76 -13.05 -13.93
C TYR A 149 12.81 -14.50 -14.37
N ARG A 150 12.16 -15.39 -13.61
CA ARG A 150 12.01 -16.81 -13.95
C ARG A 150 10.56 -17.09 -14.23
N ARG A 151 10.31 -17.84 -15.29
CA ARG A 151 8.99 -18.43 -15.55
C ARG A 151 8.72 -19.52 -14.53
N HIS A 152 7.48 -19.63 -14.07
CA HIS A 152 7.08 -20.75 -13.25
C HIS A 152 7.07 -22.04 -14.09
N ASN A 153 7.49 -23.16 -13.50
CA ASN A 153 7.47 -24.44 -14.22
C ASN A 153 6.04 -24.76 -14.67
N GLY A 154 5.89 -25.10 -15.96
CA GLY A 154 4.61 -25.49 -16.56
C GLY A 154 3.81 -24.37 -17.23
N GLN A 155 4.25 -23.11 -17.17
CA GLN A 155 3.58 -22.01 -17.88
C GLN A 155 3.97 -21.96 -19.36
N THR A 156 2.97 -21.72 -20.21
CA THR A 156 3.20 -21.47 -21.65
C THR A 156 3.80 -20.08 -21.86
N GLU A 157 4.28 -19.77 -23.07
CA GLU A 157 4.91 -18.48 -23.34
C GLU A 157 4.01 -17.27 -23.02
N ASN A 158 2.69 -17.44 -23.13
CA ASN A 158 1.67 -16.41 -22.97
C ASN A 158 0.90 -16.48 -21.62
N GLN A 159 1.40 -17.26 -20.65
CA GLN A 159 0.80 -17.43 -19.31
C GLN A 159 1.78 -17.06 -18.21
#